data_AF-A0A7C3RJ29-F1
#
_entry.id   AF-A0A7C3RJ29-F1
#
_cell.length_a   1.000
_cell.length_b   1.000
_cell.length_c   1.000
_cell.angle_alpha   90.00
_cell.angle_beta   90.00
_cell.angle_gamma   90.00
#
_symmetry.space_group_name_H-M   'P 1'
#
loop_
_entity.id
_entity.type
_entity.pdbx_description
1 polymer ?
#
loop_
_entity_poly.entity_id
_entity_poly.type
_entity_poly.pdbx_seq_one_letter_code
_entity_poly.pdbx_strand_id
1 'polypeptide(L)'
;MKRCFLILMVFLSASILYSQNENDENAIIREMENALEKEPANKEIFLKLGILYHNIGLKGDKGAVDRGEEILKRLIKIDPNNADAHCWLGSILTLKGRDATFPIQRIIYVKEGLKEMDKAVSLSPENINLRMIRGKNSLALPDIFNRIDTAIEDFEFILSLKEREAL
;
A
#
# COMPACT_ATOMS: atom_id res chain seq x y z
N MET A 1 -5.36 43.03 -4.89
CA MET A 1 -4.46 42.55 -5.98
C MET A 1 -3.37 41.59 -5.49
N LYS A 2 -2.52 41.93 -4.49
CA LYS A 2 -1.45 41.04 -3.99
C LYS A 2 -1.92 39.67 -3.44
N ARG A 3 -3.09 39.61 -2.77
CA ARG A 3 -3.65 38.35 -2.24
C ARG A 3 -4.12 37.36 -3.32
N CYS A 4 -4.79 37.83 -4.38
CA CYS A 4 -5.14 36.94 -5.51
C CYS A 4 -3.91 36.45 -6.27
N PHE A 5 -2.87 37.29 -6.39
CA PHE A 5 -1.62 36.91 -7.06
C PHE A 5 -0.86 35.82 -6.29
N LEU A 6 -0.80 35.94 -4.95
CA LEU A 6 -0.17 34.93 -4.09
C LEU A 6 -0.92 33.59 -4.14
N ILE A 7 -2.26 33.62 -4.08
CA ILE A 7 -3.10 32.41 -4.19
C ILE A 7 -2.87 31.72 -5.54
N LEU A 8 -2.86 32.48 -6.64
CA LEU A 8 -2.62 31.94 -7.98
C LEU A 8 -1.22 31.30 -8.11
N MET A 9 -0.19 31.91 -7.51
CA MET A 9 1.16 31.33 -7.49
C MET A 9 1.23 30.01 -6.72
N VAL A 10 0.52 29.89 -5.59
CA VAL A 10 0.48 28.64 -4.81
C VAL A 10 -0.20 27.52 -5.60
N PHE A 11 -1.30 27.82 -6.30
CA PHE A 11 -1.96 26.82 -7.16
C PHE A 11 -1.06 26.40 -8.33
N LEU A 12 -0.37 27.35 -8.97
CA LEU A 12 0.53 27.05 -10.08
C LEU A 12 1.72 26.19 -9.65
N SER A 13 2.35 26.51 -8.51
CA SER A 13 3.47 25.72 -7.99
C SER A 13 3.04 24.33 -7.52
N ALA A 14 1.85 24.20 -6.93
CA ALA A 14 1.27 22.90 -6.57
C ALA A 14 0.99 22.03 -7.80
N SER A 15 0.41 22.59 -8.86
CA SER A 15 0.16 21.88 -10.12
C SER A 15 1.46 21.44 -10.81
N ILE A 16 2.49 22.29 -10.81
CA ILE A 16 3.82 21.95 -11.36
C ILE A 16 4.46 20.82 -10.55
N LEU A 17 4.44 20.91 -9.22
CA LEU A 17 4.97 19.87 -8.35
C LEU A 17 4.22 18.53 -8.55
N TYR A 18 2.91 18.57 -8.70
CA TYR A 18 2.09 17.38 -8.95
C TYR A 18 2.45 16.74 -10.29
N SER A 19 2.54 17.55 -11.35
CA SER A 19 2.92 17.08 -12.69
C SER A 19 4.35 16.50 -12.72
N GLN A 20 5.29 17.11 -12.00
CA GLN A 20 6.65 16.60 -11.91
C GLN A 20 6.69 15.24 -11.20
N ASN A 21 6.00 15.09 -10.08
CA ASN A 21 5.94 13.84 -9.33
C ASN A 21 5.33 12.70 -10.17
N GLU A 22 4.24 12.98 -10.91
CA GLU A 22 3.63 12.01 -11.82
C GLU A 22 4.57 11.62 -12.97
N ASN A 23 5.36 12.56 -13.50
CA ASN A 23 6.37 12.27 -14.51
C ASN A 23 7.49 11.38 -13.96
N ASP A 24 7.95 11.64 -12.74
CA ASP A 24 8.99 10.86 -12.07
C ASP A 24 8.48 9.43 -11.78
N GLU A 25 7.25 9.29 -11.27
CA GLU A 25 6.61 7.97 -11.02
C GLU A 25 6.46 7.17 -12.32
N ASN A 26 6.01 7.79 -13.40
CA ASN A 26 5.87 7.13 -14.69
C ASN A 26 7.22 6.74 -15.31
N ALA A 27 8.29 7.50 -15.07
CA ALA A 27 9.64 7.13 -15.51
C ALA A 27 10.13 5.87 -14.77
N ILE A 28 9.93 5.82 -13.45
CA ILE A 28 10.31 4.67 -12.62
C ILE A 28 9.50 3.42 -13.02
N ILE A 29 8.20 3.55 -13.27
CA ILE A 29 7.36 2.43 -13.74
C ILE A 29 7.92 1.86 -15.03
N ARG A 30 8.20 2.70 -16.04
CA ARG A 30 8.75 2.26 -17.33
C ARG A 30 10.09 1.54 -17.17
N GLU A 31 10.97 2.03 -16.30
CA GLU A 31 12.25 1.39 -16.02
C GLU A 31 12.06 -0.01 -15.40
N MET A 32 11.17 -0.13 -14.43
CA MET A 32 10.86 -1.40 -13.77
C MET A 32 10.16 -2.40 -14.72
N GLU A 33 9.24 -1.93 -15.58
CA GLU A 33 8.59 -2.75 -16.60
C GLU A 33 9.61 -3.30 -17.61
N ASN A 34 10.51 -2.44 -18.12
CA ASN A 34 11.61 -2.87 -18.98
C ASN A 34 12.56 -3.86 -18.29
N ALA A 35 12.76 -3.72 -16.98
CA ALA A 35 13.57 -4.65 -16.21
C ALA A 35 12.87 -6.02 -16.05
N LEU A 36 11.53 -6.04 -15.88
CA LEU A 36 10.76 -7.27 -15.90
C LEU A 36 10.75 -7.97 -17.27
N GLU A 37 10.87 -7.23 -18.38
CA GLU A 37 11.04 -7.88 -19.70
C GLU A 37 12.33 -8.71 -19.77
N LYS A 38 13.40 -8.22 -19.12
CA LYS A 38 14.70 -8.90 -19.06
C LYS A 38 14.70 -10.03 -18.03
N GLU A 39 13.99 -9.84 -16.91
CA GLU A 39 13.88 -10.82 -15.82
C GLU A 39 12.41 -11.06 -15.41
N PRO A 40 11.65 -11.87 -16.19
CA PRO A 40 10.19 -11.98 -16.05
C PRO A 40 9.66 -12.55 -14.74
N ALA A 41 10.55 -13.11 -13.91
CA ALA A 41 10.23 -13.69 -12.61
C ALA A 41 10.94 -12.97 -11.44
N ASN A 42 11.48 -11.75 -11.66
CA ASN A 42 12.16 -11.00 -10.61
C ASN A 42 11.16 -10.51 -9.55
N LYS A 43 11.14 -11.24 -8.43
CA LYS A 43 10.25 -11.02 -7.30
C LYS A 43 10.40 -9.64 -6.66
N GLU A 44 11.63 -9.12 -6.62
CA GLU A 44 11.92 -7.82 -6.03
C GLU A 44 11.31 -6.68 -6.87
N ILE A 45 11.39 -6.79 -8.20
CA ILE A 45 10.79 -5.79 -9.09
C ILE A 45 9.26 -5.85 -9.02
N PHE A 46 8.65 -7.04 -8.99
CA PHE A 46 7.21 -7.17 -8.75
C PHE A 46 6.79 -6.49 -7.44
N LEU A 47 7.54 -6.73 -6.35
CA LEU A 47 7.22 -6.14 -5.06
C LEU A 47 7.33 -4.61 -5.11
N LYS A 48 8.43 -4.07 -5.66
CA LYS A 48 8.63 -2.62 -5.79
C LYS A 48 7.56 -1.96 -6.66
N LEU A 49 7.18 -2.56 -7.80
CA LEU A 49 6.08 -2.07 -8.63
C LEU A 49 4.74 -2.08 -7.87
N GLY A 50 4.44 -3.14 -7.12
CA GLY A 50 3.23 -3.22 -6.31
C GLY A 50 3.16 -2.10 -5.26
N ILE A 51 4.27 -1.83 -4.57
CA ILE A 51 4.39 -0.74 -3.60
C ILE A 51 4.22 0.63 -4.28
N LEU A 52 4.84 0.83 -5.45
CA LEU A 52 4.73 2.06 -6.21
C LEU A 52 3.28 2.32 -6.63
N TYR A 53 2.62 1.32 -7.21
CA TYR A 53 1.20 1.41 -7.57
C TYR A 53 0.30 1.64 -6.36
N HIS A 54 0.57 0.99 -5.23
CA HIS A 54 -0.13 1.28 -3.98
C HIS A 54 -0.02 2.76 -3.59
N ASN A 55 1.19 3.33 -3.65
CA ASN A 55 1.42 4.73 -3.26
C ASN A 55 0.73 5.72 -4.21
N ILE A 56 0.68 5.41 -5.51
CA ILE A 56 -0.07 6.20 -6.49
C ILE A 56 -1.58 6.06 -6.24
N GLY A 57 -2.06 4.85 -5.93
CA GLY A 57 -3.46 4.59 -5.59
C GLY A 57 -3.91 5.26 -4.28
N LEU A 58 -3.00 5.41 -3.32
CA LEU A 58 -3.26 6.15 -2.08
C LEU A 58 -3.61 7.63 -2.37
N LYS A 59 -3.03 8.22 -3.43
CA LYS A 59 -3.31 9.58 -3.92
C LYS A 59 -4.62 9.69 -4.71
N GLY A 60 -5.29 8.58 -5.00
CA GLY A 60 -6.62 8.55 -5.62
C GLY A 60 -6.67 7.98 -7.05
N ASP A 61 -5.55 7.49 -7.60
CA ASP A 61 -5.55 6.81 -8.89
C ASP A 61 -6.08 5.37 -8.77
N LYS A 62 -7.33 5.17 -9.18
CA LYS A 62 -7.97 3.85 -9.17
C LYS A 62 -7.32 2.87 -10.14
N GLY A 63 -6.79 3.34 -11.26
CA GLY A 63 -6.09 2.49 -12.23
C GLY A 63 -4.75 1.99 -11.70
N ALA A 64 -4.08 2.77 -10.84
CA ALA A 64 -2.90 2.29 -10.12
C ALA A 64 -3.25 1.18 -9.12
N VAL A 65 -4.37 1.30 -8.39
CA VAL A 65 -4.85 0.24 -7.48
C VAL A 65 -5.04 -1.08 -8.23
N ASP A 66 -5.71 -1.07 -9.38
CA ASP A 66 -5.93 -2.28 -10.19
C ASP A 66 -4.63 -2.89 -10.71
N ARG A 67 -3.69 -2.07 -11.22
CA ARG A 67 -2.38 -2.55 -11.67
C ARG A 67 -1.55 -3.14 -10.52
N GLY A 68 -1.54 -2.48 -9.36
CA GLY A 68 -0.83 -2.98 -8.20
C GLY A 68 -1.39 -4.31 -7.68
N GLU A 69 -2.72 -4.46 -7.70
CA GLU A 69 -3.38 -5.73 -7.36
C GLU A 69 -2.92 -6.86 -8.29
N GLU A 70 -2.91 -6.61 -9.60
CA GLU A 70 -2.48 -7.60 -10.60
C GLU A 70 -1.02 -8.01 -10.40
N ILE A 71 -0.13 -7.02 -10.24
CA ILE A 71 1.31 -7.22 -10.04
C ILE A 71 1.59 -8.05 -8.79
N LEU A 72 0.94 -7.75 -7.67
CA LEU A 72 1.13 -8.50 -6.42
C LEU A 72 0.50 -9.90 -6.48
N LYS A 73 -0.64 -10.06 -7.17
CA LYS A 73 -1.20 -11.39 -7.44
C LYS A 73 -0.27 -12.24 -8.30
N ARG A 74 0.44 -11.66 -9.27
CA ARG A 74 1.47 -12.36 -10.05
C ARG A 74 2.65 -12.77 -9.18
N LEU A 75 3.11 -11.89 -8.30
CA LEU A 75 4.17 -12.22 -7.33
C LEU A 75 3.77 -13.39 -6.43
N ILE A 76 2.56 -13.38 -5.88
CA ILE A 76 2.05 -14.47 -5.03
C ILE A 76 1.92 -15.79 -5.80
N LYS A 77 1.64 -15.77 -7.11
CA LYS A 77 1.66 -17.00 -7.93
C LYS A 77 3.07 -17.57 -8.07
N ILE A 78 4.09 -16.72 -8.14
CA ILE A 78 5.50 -17.12 -8.24
C ILE A 78 6.02 -17.59 -6.87
N ASP A 79 5.65 -16.87 -5.81
CA ASP A 79 6.09 -17.11 -4.43
C ASP A 79 4.89 -17.01 -3.46
N PRO A 80 4.16 -18.13 -3.25
CA PRO A 80 2.94 -18.15 -2.44
C PRO A 80 3.13 -17.84 -0.95
N ASN A 81 4.39 -17.76 -0.49
CA ASN A 81 4.76 -17.47 0.89
C ASN A 81 5.48 -16.12 1.03
N ASN A 82 5.44 -15.28 -0.01
CA ASN A 82 6.01 -13.94 0.06
C ASN A 82 5.18 -13.04 0.98
N ALA A 83 5.64 -12.88 2.22
CA ALA A 83 4.93 -12.14 3.26
C ALA A 83 4.68 -10.67 2.88
N ASP A 84 5.66 -9.99 2.29
CA ASP A 84 5.50 -8.61 1.84
C ASP A 84 4.43 -8.49 0.74
N ALA A 85 4.43 -9.39 -0.24
CA ALA A 85 3.44 -9.39 -1.31
C ALA A 85 2.00 -9.54 -0.77
N HIS A 86 1.81 -10.45 0.19
CA HIS A 86 0.54 -10.61 0.88
C HIS A 86 0.14 -9.34 1.64
N CYS A 87 1.07 -8.70 2.35
CA CYS A 87 0.78 -7.49 3.12
C CYS A 87 0.37 -6.31 2.22
N TRP A 88 1.15 -6.08 1.16
CA TRP A 88 0.87 -5.00 0.20
C TRP A 88 -0.38 -5.26 -0.62
N LEU A 89 -0.67 -6.52 -0.99
CA LEU A 89 -1.94 -6.88 -1.63
C LEU A 89 -3.10 -6.57 -0.70
N GLY A 90 -2.95 -6.91 0.59
CA GLY A 90 -3.92 -6.56 1.61
C GLY A 90 -4.22 -5.06 1.65
N SER A 91 -3.16 -4.24 1.63
CA SER A 91 -3.29 -2.78 1.66
C SER A 91 -3.99 -2.25 0.40
N ILE A 92 -3.62 -2.75 -0.78
CA ILE A 92 -4.28 -2.40 -2.05
C ILE A 92 -5.77 -2.75 -2.04
N LEU A 93 -6.14 -3.93 -1.53
CA LEU A 93 -7.54 -4.34 -1.46
C LEU A 93 -8.34 -3.44 -0.51
N THR A 94 -7.76 -2.99 0.59
CA THR A 94 -8.43 -2.03 1.48
C THR A 94 -8.61 -0.65 0.83
N LEU A 95 -7.65 -0.19 0.01
CA LEU A 95 -7.80 1.02 -0.82
C LEU A 95 -8.91 0.85 -1.86
N LYS A 96 -8.98 -0.32 -2.50
CA LYS A 96 -10.06 -0.66 -3.43
C LYS A 96 -11.42 -0.66 -2.73
N GLY A 97 -11.47 -1.15 -1.49
CA GLY A 97 -12.65 -1.08 -0.62
C GLY A 97 -13.07 0.34 -0.25
N ARG A 98 -12.11 1.24 0.04
CA ARG A 98 -12.36 2.68 0.28
C ARG A 98 -13.06 3.34 -0.91
N ASP A 99 -12.59 3.02 -2.12
CA ASP A 99 -13.00 3.72 -3.36
C ASP A 99 -14.15 3.04 -4.13
N ALA A 100 -14.60 1.87 -3.66
CA ALA A 100 -15.67 1.11 -4.30
C ALA A 100 -17.03 1.82 -4.17
N THR A 101 -17.82 1.77 -5.24
CA THR A 101 -19.13 2.44 -5.32
C THR A 101 -20.18 1.70 -4.50
N PHE A 102 -20.20 0.37 -4.56
CA PHE A 102 -21.25 -0.44 -3.94
C PHE A 102 -20.85 -0.89 -2.53
N PRO A 103 -21.69 -0.66 -1.49
CA PRO A 103 -21.36 -1.01 -0.11
C PRO A 103 -20.92 -2.46 0.11
N ILE A 104 -21.56 -3.41 -0.58
CA ILE A 104 -21.21 -4.83 -0.48
C ILE A 104 -19.79 -5.09 -0.99
N GLN A 105 -19.38 -4.46 -2.10
CA GLN A 105 -18.03 -4.60 -2.63
C GLN A 105 -16.98 -4.04 -1.68
N ARG A 106 -17.28 -2.93 -0.98
CA ARG A 106 -16.38 -2.38 0.04
C ARG A 106 -16.05 -3.41 1.11
N ILE A 107 -17.08 -4.08 1.64
CA ILE A 107 -16.94 -5.08 2.68
C ILE A 107 -16.12 -6.27 2.18
N ILE A 108 -16.38 -6.74 0.95
CA ILE A 108 -15.63 -7.85 0.34
C ILE A 108 -14.16 -7.50 0.22
N TYR A 109 -13.83 -6.37 -0.40
CA TYR A 109 -12.44 -5.97 -0.59
C TYR A 109 -11.70 -5.76 0.73
N VAL A 110 -12.33 -5.12 1.72
CA VAL A 110 -11.71 -4.96 3.04
C VAL A 110 -11.46 -6.32 3.69
N LYS A 111 -12.43 -7.25 3.67
CA LYS A 111 -12.25 -8.58 4.26
C LYS A 111 -11.17 -9.40 3.57
N GLU A 112 -11.11 -9.35 2.24
CA GLU A 112 -10.02 -9.98 1.49
C GLU A 112 -8.68 -9.34 1.85
N GLY A 113 -8.62 -8.02 1.93
CA GLY A 113 -7.39 -7.31 2.28
C GLY A 113 -6.88 -7.67 3.69
N LEU A 114 -7.77 -7.75 4.66
CA LEU A 114 -7.46 -8.17 6.03
C LEU A 114 -6.90 -9.60 6.07
N LYS A 115 -7.52 -10.52 5.33
CA LYS A 115 -7.05 -11.91 5.23
C LYS A 115 -5.61 -11.99 4.71
N GLU A 116 -5.27 -11.20 3.69
CA GLU A 116 -3.92 -11.18 3.12
C GLU A 116 -2.90 -10.58 4.11
N MET A 117 -3.25 -9.51 4.84
CA MET A 117 -2.38 -8.96 5.89
C MET A 117 -2.17 -9.91 7.06
N ASP A 118 -3.23 -10.60 7.50
CA ASP A 118 -3.14 -11.60 8.56
C ASP A 118 -2.25 -12.77 8.13
N LYS A 119 -2.35 -13.21 6.87
CA LYS A 119 -1.42 -14.20 6.29
C LYS A 119 0.02 -13.67 6.31
N ALA A 120 0.26 -12.43 5.91
CA ALA A 120 1.60 -11.84 5.90
C ALA A 120 2.27 -11.86 7.28
N VAL A 121 1.56 -11.43 8.33
CA VAL A 121 2.10 -11.46 9.70
C VAL A 121 2.24 -12.90 10.20
N SER A 122 1.36 -13.83 9.80
CA SER A 122 1.54 -15.25 10.15
C SER A 122 2.78 -15.89 9.51
N LEU A 123 3.17 -15.45 8.31
CA LEU A 123 4.36 -15.93 7.61
C LEU A 123 5.65 -15.37 8.23
N SER A 124 5.62 -14.12 8.68
CA SER A 124 6.78 -13.43 9.27
C SER A 124 6.38 -12.63 10.53
N PRO A 125 6.14 -13.29 11.68
CA PRO A 125 5.54 -12.66 12.87
C PRO A 125 6.40 -11.58 13.52
N GLU A 126 7.71 -11.62 13.32
CA GLU A 126 8.65 -10.65 13.90
C GLU A 126 8.93 -9.46 12.96
N ASN A 127 8.38 -9.47 11.74
CA ASN A 127 8.61 -8.40 10.79
C ASN A 127 7.81 -7.15 11.17
N ILE A 128 8.54 -6.18 11.73
CA ILE A 128 8.05 -4.87 12.17
C ILE A 128 7.26 -4.15 11.05
N ASN A 129 7.73 -4.23 9.80
CA ASN A 129 7.11 -3.52 8.69
C ASN A 129 5.71 -4.08 8.38
N LEU A 130 5.55 -5.41 8.41
CA LEU A 130 4.25 -6.05 8.15
C LEU A 130 3.24 -5.71 9.25
N ARG A 131 3.68 -5.76 10.51
CA ARG A 131 2.85 -5.35 11.66
C ARG A 131 2.51 -3.86 11.61
N MET A 132 3.46 -3.01 11.20
CA MET A 132 3.21 -1.58 11.03
C MET A 132 2.12 -1.31 9.97
N ILE A 133 2.19 -1.99 8.82
CA ILE A 133 1.19 -1.85 7.75
C ILE A 133 -0.16 -2.37 8.22
N ARG A 134 -0.21 -3.58 8.80
CA ARG A 134 -1.44 -4.20 9.29
C ARG A 134 -2.09 -3.39 10.42
N GLY A 135 -1.31 -2.91 11.37
CA GLY A 135 -1.78 -2.09 12.49
C GLY A 135 -2.34 -0.75 12.03
N LYS A 136 -1.64 -0.04 11.13
CA LYS A 136 -2.14 1.22 10.53
C LYS A 136 -3.44 1.02 9.76
N ASN A 137 -3.52 -0.06 8.98
CA ASN A 137 -4.72 -0.36 8.23
C ASN A 137 -5.90 -0.69 9.16
N SER A 138 -5.66 -1.58 10.12
CA SER A 138 -6.62 -2.00 11.15
C SER A 138 -7.16 -0.82 11.95
N LEU A 139 -6.29 0.13 12.33
CA LEU A 139 -6.68 1.34 13.06
C LEU A 139 -7.55 2.31 12.24
N ALA A 140 -7.39 2.32 10.91
CA ALA A 140 -8.15 3.20 10.02
C ALA A 140 -9.54 2.65 9.63
N LEU A 141 -9.84 1.40 9.98
CA LEU A 141 -11.10 0.74 9.60
C LEU A 141 -12.23 1.04 10.59
N PRO A 142 -13.50 1.08 10.12
CA PRO A 142 -14.65 1.18 11.01
C PRO A 142 -14.80 -0.04 11.94
N ASP A 143 -15.40 0.16 13.11
CA ASP A 143 -15.56 -0.85 14.17
C ASP A 143 -16.25 -2.15 13.72
N ILE A 144 -17.07 -2.11 12.66
CA ILE A 144 -17.72 -3.30 12.09
C ILE A 144 -16.73 -4.40 11.68
N PHE A 145 -15.46 -4.06 11.42
CA PHE A 145 -14.42 -5.03 11.08
C PHE A 145 -13.72 -5.64 12.30
N ASN A 146 -13.96 -5.12 13.51
CA ASN A 146 -13.41 -5.61 14.78
C ASN A 146 -11.87 -5.77 14.76
N ARG A 147 -11.17 -4.70 14.36
CA ARG A 147 -9.70 -4.72 14.13
C ARG A 147 -8.88 -3.94 15.15
N ILE A 148 -9.51 -3.37 16.17
CA ILE A 148 -8.81 -2.55 17.16
C ILE A 148 -7.80 -3.38 17.97
N ASP A 149 -8.17 -4.59 18.40
CA ASP A 149 -7.28 -5.47 19.18
C ASP A 149 -6.06 -5.88 18.36
N THR A 150 -6.23 -6.15 17.06
CA THR A 150 -5.10 -6.46 16.17
C THR A 150 -4.17 -5.26 15.99
N ALA A 151 -4.72 -4.04 15.91
CA ALA A 151 -3.90 -2.84 15.85
C ALA A 151 -3.10 -2.63 17.16
N ILE A 152 -3.73 -2.85 18.31
CA ILE A 152 -3.08 -2.78 19.63
C ILE A 152 -1.94 -3.80 19.69
N GLU A 153 -2.20 -5.07 19.36
CA GLU A 153 -1.20 -6.14 19.34
C GLU A 153 0.03 -5.76 18.49
N ASP A 154 -0.20 -5.25 17.28
CA ASP A 154 0.88 -4.85 16.37
C ASP A 154 1.71 -3.69 16.93
N PHE A 155 1.06 -2.67 17.49
CA PHE A 155 1.79 -1.52 18.03
C PHE A 155 2.50 -1.83 19.35
N GLU A 156 1.92 -2.64 20.23
CA GLU A 156 2.57 -3.12 21.45
C GLU A 156 3.83 -3.93 21.14
N PHE A 157 3.76 -4.83 20.16
CA PHE A 157 4.94 -5.57 19.71
C PHE A 157 6.07 -4.64 19.29
N ILE A 158 5.75 -3.63 18.45
CA ILE A 158 6.72 -2.68 17.91
C ILE A 158 7.33 -1.81 19.01
N LEU A 159 6.52 -1.34 19.96
CA LEU A 159 6.99 -0.55 21.10
C LEU A 159 7.92 -1.37 21.99
N SER A 160 7.57 -2.64 22.28
CA SER A 160 8.39 -3.52 23.10
C SER A 160 9.81 -3.73 22.55
N LEU A 161 9.98 -3.70 21.22
CA LEU A 161 11.29 -3.82 20.58
C LEU A 161 12.13 -2.56 20.77
N LYS A 162 11.53 -1.38 20.59
CA LYS A 162 12.22 -0.10 20.77
C LYS A 162 12.66 0.13 22.20
N GLU A 163 11.86 -0.30 23.16
CA GLU A 163 12.22 -0.23 24.59
C GLU A 163 13.42 -1.12 24.91
N ARG A 164 13.51 -2.32 24.31
CA ARG A 164 14.67 -3.21 24.46
C ARG A 164 15.95 -2.64 23.84
N GLU A 165 15.85 -1.94 22.72
CA GLU A 165 17.01 -1.31 22.06
C GLU A 165 17.53 -0.06 22.81
N ALA A 166 16.71 0.54 23.67
CA ALA A 166 17.04 1.74 24.42
C ALA A 166 17.73 1.46 25.78
N LEU A 167 17.85 0.19 26.17
CA LEU A 167 18.46 -0.29 27.42
C LEU A 167 19.84 -0.91 27.16
#